data_AF-A0A8T5N9C7-F1
#
_entry.id   AF-A0A8T5N9C7-F1
#
_cell.length_a   1.000
_cell.length_b   1.000
_cell.length_c   1.000
_cell.angle_alpha   90.00
_cell.angle_beta   90.00
_cell.angle_gamma   90.00
#
_symmetry.space_group_name_H-M   'P 1'
#
loop_
_entity.id
_entity.type
_entity.pdbx_description
1 polymer ?
#
loop_
_entity_poly.entity_id
_entity_poly.type
_entity_poly.pdbx_seq_one_letter_code
_entity_poly.pdbx_strand_id
1 'polypeptide(L)'
;METKGTPLFHKHLTKSEIINICKHLVEKNGIRSIERITGHHRDTIGDLIEDLALHAEFVNSILLQDIKLGPFEVDEMWSFIKKNKRTLSQEALIQISKVMPGYSLS
;
A
#
# COMPACT_ATOMS: atom_id res chain seq x y z
N MET A 1 10.43 -2.36 -22.13
CA MET A 1 10.42 -3.02 -20.80
C MET A 1 9.19 -2.54 -20.06
N GLU A 2 8.24 -3.42 -19.79
CA GLU A 2 6.93 -3.07 -19.21
C GLU A 2 6.99 -2.62 -17.74
N THR A 3 8.04 -3.00 -16.99
CA THR A 3 8.18 -2.70 -15.55
C THR A 3 9.09 -1.50 -15.26
N LYS A 4 9.59 -0.80 -16.28
CA LYS A 4 10.49 0.34 -16.10
C LYS A 4 9.80 1.44 -15.30
N GLY A 5 10.45 1.93 -14.24
CA GLY A 5 9.90 2.95 -13.34
C GLY A 5 8.97 2.41 -12.24
N THR A 6 8.90 1.09 -12.08
CA THR A 6 8.15 0.43 -10.99
C THR A 6 9.11 -0.31 -10.06
N PRO A 7 8.72 -0.59 -8.80
CA PRO A 7 9.53 -1.39 -7.87
C PRO A 7 9.63 -2.87 -8.28
N LEU A 8 8.99 -3.27 -9.40
CA LEU A 8 9.11 -4.58 -10.02
C LEU A 8 10.23 -4.65 -11.08
N PHE A 9 10.91 -3.53 -11.33
CA PHE A 9 11.96 -3.47 -12.34
C PHE A 9 13.19 -4.29 -11.92
N HIS A 10 13.76 -5.06 -12.85
CA HIS A 10 14.91 -5.96 -12.61
C HIS A 10 14.75 -7.00 -11.49
N LYS A 11 13.52 -7.27 -11.04
CA LYS A 11 13.28 -8.34 -10.08
C LYS A 11 13.28 -9.71 -10.79
N HIS A 12 14.02 -10.66 -10.22
CA HIS A 12 13.98 -12.07 -10.62
C HIS A 12 12.74 -12.79 -10.08
N LEU A 13 12.07 -12.20 -9.09
CA LEU A 13 10.79 -12.68 -8.60
C LEU A 13 9.69 -12.43 -9.64
N THR A 14 8.86 -13.44 -9.84
CA THR A 14 7.61 -13.30 -10.59
C THR A 14 6.65 -12.36 -9.84
N LYS A 15 5.72 -11.75 -10.58
CA LYS A 15 4.67 -10.90 -10.00
C LYS A 15 3.86 -11.63 -8.92
N SER A 16 3.58 -12.93 -9.11
CA SER A 16 2.87 -13.77 -8.14
C SER A 16 3.65 -13.94 -6.83
N GLU A 17 4.96 -14.14 -6.89
CA GLU A 17 5.82 -14.26 -5.71
C GLU A 17 5.87 -12.95 -4.93
N ILE A 18 6.03 -11.82 -5.63
CA ILE A 18 6.00 -10.48 -5.02
C ILE A 18 4.67 -10.23 -4.32
N ILE A 19 3.55 -10.52 -4.98
CA ILE A 19 2.22 -10.39 -4.38
C ILE A 19 2.08 -11.28 -3.14
N ASN A 20 2.62 -12.51 -3.18
CA ASN A 20 2.56 -13.42 -2.05
C ASN A 20 3.36 -12.90 -0.84
N ILE A 21 4.58 -12.39 -1.06
CA ILE A 21 5.38 -11.74 -0.03
C ILE A 21 4.62 -10.55 0.57
N CYS A 22 4.06 -9.68 -0.28
CA CYS A 22 3.29 -8.51 0.16
C CYS A 22 2.06 -8.89 0.98
N LYS A 23 1.33 -9.95 0.63
CA LYS A 23 0.19 -10.44 1.42
C LYS A 23 0.61 -10.80 2.84
N HIS A 24 1.73 -11.52 3.00
CA HIS A 24 2.22 -11.86 4.35
C HIS A 24 2.67 -10.63 5.15
N LEU A 25 3.22 -9.61 4.51
CA LEU A 25 3.52 -8.33 5.17
C LEU A 25 2.27 -7.63 5.68
N VAL A 26 1.19 -7.61 4.89
CA VAL A 26 -0.11 -7.03 5.30
C VAL A 26 -0.67 -7.77 6.52
N GLU A 27 -0.50 -9.09 6.59
CA GLU A 27 -0.85 -9.92 7.75
C GLU A 27 0.13 -9.78 8.94
N LYS A 28 1.05 -8.82 8.88
CA LYS A 28 2.02 -8.46 9.93
C LYS A 28 3.06 -9.56 10.21
N ASN A 29 3.33 -10.44 9.25
CA ASN A 29 4.42 -11.42 9.38
C ASN A 29 5.78 -10.71 9.31
N GLY A 30 6.69 -11.04 10.23
CA GLY A 30 8.07 -10.57 10.15
C GLY A 30 8.85 -11.26 9.02
N ILE A 31 9.93 -10.62 8.53
CA ILE A 31 10.74 -11.10 7.40
C ILE A 31 11.18 -12.57 7.54
N ARG A 32 11.61 -13.00 8.73
CA ARG A 32 12.00 -14.40 9.00
C ARG A 32 10.83 -15.39 8.89
N SER A 33 9.62 -14.94 9.22
CA SER A 33 8.41 -15.75 9.04
C SER A 33 8.10 -15.90 7.55
N ILE A 34 8.18 -14.80 6.80
CA ILE A 34 7.96 -14.77 5.35
C ILE A 34 8.97 -15.66 4.61
N GLU A 35 10.25 -15.64 5.01
CA GLU A 35 11.28 -16.54 4.48
C GLU A 35 10.88 -18.01 4.63
N ARG A 36 10.37 -18.41 5.80
CA ARG A 36 9.92 -19.79 6.03
C ARG A 36 8.67 -20.15 5.22
N ILE A 37 7.75 -19.21 5.04
CA ILE A 37 6.47 -19.44 4.34
C ILE A 37 6.66 -19.48 2.82
N THR A 38 7.49 -18.58 2.29
CA THR A 38 7.65 -18.39 0.84
C THR A 38 8.87 -19.10 0.27
N GLY A 39 9.86 -19.46 1.11
CA GLY A 39 11.11 -20.07 0.69
C GLY A 39 12.13 -19.09 0.09
N HIS A 40 11.80 -17.80 -0.01
CA HIS A 40 12.73 -16.77 -0.46
C HIS A 40 13.67 -16.34 0.67
N HIS A 41 14.94 -16.11 0.35
CA HIS A 41 15.92 -15.66 1.34
C HIS A 41 15.51 -14.29 1.92
N ARG A 42 15.76 -14.09 3.22
CA ARG A 42 15.41 -12.84 3.92
C ARG A 42 15.97 -11.57 3.28
N ASP A 43 17.14 -11.65 2.66
CA ASP A 43 17.75 -10.49 1.98
C ASP A 43 16.93 -10.12 0.75
N THR A 44 16.54 -11.12 -0.06
CA THR A 44 15.64 -10.90 -1.21
C THR A 44 14.30 -10.29 -0.78
N ILE A 45 13.77 -10.73 0.36
CA ILE A 45 12.54 -10.16 0.94
C ILE A 45 12.79 -8.72 1.42
N GLY A 46 13.91 -8.46 2.10
CA GLY A 46 14.31 -7.15 2.58
C GLY A 46 14.46 -6.15 1.44
N ASP A 47 15.23 -6.50 0.41
CA ASP A 47 15.46 -5.67 -0.77
C ASP A 47 14.15 -5.35 -1.51
N LEU A 48 13.23 -6.32 -1.58
CA LEU A 48 11.90 -6.09 -2.15
C LEU A 48 11.09 -5.09 -1.32
N ILE A 49 11.12 -5.20 0.00
CA ILE A 49 10.39 -4.29 0.90
C ILE A 49 10.95 -2.88 0.83
N GLU A 50 12.28 -2.75 0.79
CA GLU A 50 12.95 -1.46 0.67
C GLU A 50 12.58 -0.76 -0.64
N ASP A 51 12.64 -1.47 -1.78
CA ASP A 51 12.23 -0.90 -3.06
C ASP A 51 10.75 -0.49 -3.08
N LEU A 52 9.88 -1.28 -2.46
CA LEU A 52 8.46 -0.93 -2.32
C LEU A 52 8.25 0.32 -1.46
N ALA A 53 9.00 0.44 -0.36
CA ALA A 53 8.94 1.60 0.54
C ALA A 53 9.43 2.88 -0.16
N LEU A 54 10.59 2.81 -0.82
CA LEU A 54 11.15 3.92 -1.60
C LEU A 54 10.18 4.35 -2.71
N HIS A 55 9.54 3.41 -3.39
CA HIS A 55 8.55 3.74 -4.40
C HIS A 55 7.29 4.38 -3.82
N ALA A 56 6.81 3.91 -2.67
CA ALA A 56 5.68 4.52 -1.98
C ALA A 56 5.99 5.96 -1.54
N GLU A 57 7.21 6.22 -1.05
CA GLU A 57 7.69 7.56 -0.72
C GLU A 57 7.76 8.46 -1.95
N PHE A 58 8.29 7.96 -3.07
CA PHE A 58 8.32 8.68 -4.35
C PHE A 58 6.92 9.04 -4.86
N VAL A 59 5.97 8.11 -4.77
CA VAL A 59 4.56 8.39 -5.13
C VAL A 59 3.99 9.47 -4.21
N ASN A 60 4.25 9.37 -2.91
CA ASN A 60 3.79 10.37 -1.94
C ASN A 60 4.41 11.76 -2.19
N SER A 61 5.69 11.85 -2.57
CA SER A 61 6.33 13.11 -2.91
C SER A 61 5.73 13.75 -4.15
N ILE A 62 5.45 12.97 -5.20
CA ILE A 62 4.76 13.47 -6.42
C ILE A 62 3.39 14.04 -6.06
N LEU A 63 2.61 13.32 -5.25
CA LEU A 63 1.27 13.74 -4.85
C LEU A 63 1.28 15.07 -4.09
N LEU A 64 2.24 15.25 -3.19
CA LEU A 64 2.36 16.46 -2.37
C LEU A 64 2.98 17.64 -3.14
N GLN A 65 4.00 17.39 -3.97
CA GLN A 65 4.82 18.44 -4.56
C GLN A 65 4.36 18.83 -5.97
N ASP A 66 4.14 17.83 -6.83
CA ASP A 66 3.86 18.07 -8.26
C ASP A 66 2.36 18.26 -8.51
N ILE A 67 1.52 17.46 -7.83
CA ILE A 67 0.06 17.55 -7.94
C ILE A 67 -0.51 18.59 -6.96
N LYS A 68 0.29 19.01 -5.96
CA LYS A 68 -0.05 20.00 -4.93
C LYS A 68 -1.32 19.65 -4.13
N LEU A 69 -1.56 18.36 -3.91
CA LEU A 69 -2.63 17.93 -3.02
C LEU A 69 -2.33 18.40 -1.59
N GLY A 70 -3.36 18.89 -0.91
CA GLY A 70 -3.28 19.17 0.52
C GLY A 70 -3.02 17.88 1.32
N PRO A 71 -2.36 17.94 2.49
CA PRO A 71 -2.12 16.76 3.32
C PRO A 71 -3.38 15.94 3.62
N PHE A 72 -4.54 16.61 3.76
CA PHE A 72 -5.83 15.97 3.98
C PHE A 72 -6.37 15.24 2.73
N GLU A 73 -6.16 15.78 1.53
CA GLU A 73 -6.58 15.14 0.28
C GLU A 73 -5.75 13.88 0.00
N VAL A 74 -4.45 13.93 0.33
CA VAL A 74 -3.56 12.76 0.29
C VAL A 74 -4.01 11.70 1.31
N ASP A 75 -4.34 12.09 2.54
CA ASP A 75 -4.86 11.16 3.55
C ASP A 75 -6.22 10.55 3.14
N GLU A 76 -7.11 11.34 2.56
CA GLU A 76 -8.40 10.86 2.04
C GLU A 76 -8.20 9.88 0.88
N MET A 77 -7.29 10.19 -0.05
CA MET A 77 -6.92 9.29 -1.14
C MET A 77 -6.39 7.96 -0.60
N TRP A 78 -5.46 7.98 0.36
CA TRP A 78 -4.94 6.75 0.98
C TRP A 78 -6.02 6.02 1.76
N SER A 79 -6.92 6.71 2.46
CA SER A 79 -8.07 6.14 3.15
C SER A 79 -9.07 5.49 2.19
N PHE A 80 -9.26 6.05 1.00
CA PHE A 80 -10.08 5.49 -0.07
C PHE A 80 -9.45 4.23 -0.66
N ILE A 81 -8.15 4.28 -1.01
CA ILE A 81 -7.40 3.13 -1.54
C ILE A 81 -7.38 1.98 -0.52
N LYS A 82 -7.30 2.30 0.78
CA LYS A 82 -7.18 1.33 1.87
C LYS A 82 -8.52 0.73 2.33
N LYS A 83 -9.67 1.23 1.88
CA LYS A 83 -10.98 0.78 2.35
C LYS A 83 -11.90 0.33 1.22
N ASN A 84 -12.04 -0.99 1.05
CA ASN A 84 -13.19 -1.53 0.34
C ASN A 84 -14.45 -1.29 1.18
N LYS A 85 -15.24 -0.26 0.84
CA LYS A 85 -16.46 0.09 1.57
C LYS A 85 -17.49 -1.05 1.65
N ARG A 86 -17.40 -2.05 0.76
CA ARG A 86 -18.27 -3.24 0.76
C ARG A 86 -18.02 -4.19 1.93
N THR A 87 -16.86 -4.12 2.58
CA THR A 87 -16.46 -5.02 3.68
C THR A 87 -16.44 -4.33 5.04
N LEU A 88 -16.87 -3.06 5.12
CA LEU A 88 -16.88 -2.31 6.37
C LEU A 88 -18.19 -2.52 7.13
N SER A 89 -18.11 -2.48 8.47
CA SER A 89 -19.30 -2.44 9.31
C SER A 89 -20.06 -1.13 9.11
N GLN A 90 -21.33 -1.14 9.47
CA GLN A 90 -22.20 0.03 9.37
C GLN A 90 -21.69 1.18 10.25
N GLU A 91 -21.13 0.89 11.43
CA GLU A 91 -20.52 1.93 12.27
C GLU A 91 -19.27 2.53 11.61
N ALA A 92 -18.40 1.71 11.01
CA ALA A 92 -17.21 2.19 10.32
C ALA A 92 -17.57 3.08 9.11
N LEU A 93 -18.64 2.74 8.37
CA LEU A 93 -19.17 3.56 7.29
C LEU A 93 -19.71 4.91 7.80
N ILE A 94 -20.43 4.91 8.92
CA ILE A 94 -20.97 6.12 9.56
C ILE A 94 -19.85 7.02 10.10
N GLN A 95 -18.80 6.44 10.69
CA GLN A 95 -17.66 7.21 11.17
C GLN A 95 -16.88 7.83 10.00
N ILE A 96 -16.73 7.10 8.89
CA ILE A 96 -16.14 7.65 7.67
C ILE A 96 -17.02 8.76 7.10
N SER A 97 -18.33 8.59 7.02
CA SER A 97 -19.20 9.63 6.47
C SER A 97 -19.17 10.92 7.29
N LYS A 98 -19.04 10.84 8.63
CA LYS A 98 -18.97 11.99 9.53
C LYS A 98 -17.74 12.87 9.34
N VAL A 99 -16.63 12.30 8.87
CA VAL A 99 -15.38 13.04 8.64
C VAL A 99 -15.24 13.56 7.20
N MET A 100 -16.21 13.24 6.33
CA MET A 100 -16.21 13.67 4.92
C MET A 100 -16.93 15.03 4.79
N PRO A 101 -16.39 15.98 4.00
CA PRO A 101 -17.04 17.26 3.74
C PRO A 101 -18.44 17.08 3.14
N GLY A 102 -19.42 17.86 3.61
CA GLY A 102 -20.81 17.79 3.12
C GLY A 102 -21.71 16.79 3.87
N TYR A 103 -21.23 16.15 4.93
CA TYR A 103 -22.09 15.39 5.83
C TYR A 103 -23.06 16.33 6.59
N SER A 104 -24.34 16.29 6.23
CA SER A 104 -25.43 16.86 7.03
C SER A 104 -26.25 15.73 7.66
N LEU A 105 -26.57 15.87 8.94
CA LEU A 105 -27.61 15.05 9.57
C LEU A 105 -28.96 15.44 8.95
N SER A 106 -29.47 14.62 8.05
CA SER A 106 -30.87 14.66 7.62
C SER A 106 -31.76 14.03 8.67
#